data_AF-A0A1Y3B5V7-F1
#
_entry.id   AF-A0A1Y3B5V7-F1
#
_cell.length_a   1.000
_cell.length_b   1.000
_cell.length_c   1.000
_cell.angle_alpha   90.00
_cell.angle_beta   90.00
_cell.angle_gamma   90.00
#
_symmetry.space_group_name_H-M   'P 1'
#
loop_
_entity.id
_entity.type
_entity.pdbx_description
1 polymer ?
#
loop_
_entity_poly.entity_id
_entity_poly.type
_entity_poly.pdbx_seq_one_letter_code
_entity_poly.pdbx_strand_id
1 'polypeptide(L)'
;NIWNGKLALIVYKHATNRNDQLDFAANFIDICNRFDYETTKEVKKSIIDDLKTRFDDREEFWNLMAMNKYEEYKQKLRGNMAENDDEKLEIKKCSIAETVEIFEKACIRFDTSLMWEFYLEFRFKDLLENYNNNTTDQAAEILHLLETLWNVYKITMKIFQQWIRFYYTCFRSNHLAMQKLQHLLLEGADRWPNDLSLHLFIACFMAKFSSEYQKVVQKYFEDCLMKKFTHFDQNNASMGMDFWELFIDWSLRNKLPAQKILKIINDFNNQILNHCPHKMSEYFKPKILAINYHLMGINRARSFYEKNKSVSPICKNFFLKMIEIEKHSLNEIDDQQQTSYDHVYEDLIYYFGKDDAQIWIDYIKYAMYDLGD
;
A
#
# COMPACT_ATOMS: atom_id res chain seq x y z
N ASN A 1 35.56 32.80 5.46
CA ASN A 1 34.18 33.34 5.29
C ASN A 1 34.04 34.44 4.21
N ILE A 2 34.91 34.52 3.20
CA ILE A 2 35.16 35.76 2.43
C ILE A 2 34.09 36.15 1.39
N TRP A 3 32.93 35.48 1.31
CA TRP A 3 31.86 36.00 0.44
C TRP A 3 30.44 35.97 0.99
N ASN A 4 30.18 35.68 2.29
CA ASN A 4 28.83 35.72 2.89
C ASN A 4 27.69 35.25 1.93
N GLY A 5 27.89 34.12 1.23
CA GLY A 5 26.91 33.60 0.29
C GLY A 5 26.73 34.34 -1.07
N LYS A 6 27.44 35.45 -1.33
CA LYS A 6 27.34 36.22 -2.59
C LYS A 6 27.66 35.40 -3.84
N LEU A 7 28.66 34.52 -3.78
CA LEU A 7 28.97 33.63 -4.90
C LEU A 7 27.80 32.68 -5.20
N ALA A 8 27.17 32.12 -4.15
CA ALA A 8 26.00 31.26 -4.31
C ALA A 8 24.83 32.02 -4.94
N LEU A 9 24.62 33.29 -4.57
CA LEU A 9 23.59 34.14 -5.20
C LEU A 9 23.89 34.45 -6.67
N ILE A 10 25.16 34.64 -7.05
CA ILE A 10 25.54 34.83 -8.46
C ILE A 10 25.25 33.55 -9.26
N VAL A 11 25.65 32.40 -8.72
CA VAL A 11 25.39 31.09 -9.36
C VAL A 11 23.89 30.85 -9.49
N TYR A 12 23.12 31.10 -8.42
CA TYR A 12 21.66 31.02 -8.43
C TYR A 12 21.05 31.89 -9.54
N LYS A 13 21.31 33.20 -9.52
CA LYS A 13 20.73 34.14 -10.49
C LYS A 13 21.09 33.77 -11.93
N HIS A 14 22.34 33.39 -12.18
CA HIS A 14 22.77 33.01 -13.51
C HIS A 14 22.13 31.69 -13.97
N ALA A 15 21.90 30.74 -13.06
CA ALA A 15 21.23 29.48 -13.37
C ALA A 15 19.73 29.67 -13.60
N THR A 16 19.04 30.43 -12.76
CA THR A 16 17.58 30.65 -12.88
C THR A 16 17.22 31.55 -14.06
N ASN A 17 18.11 32.45 -14.49
CA ASN A 17 17.96 33.17 -15.76
C ASN A 17 17.94 32.24 -16.98
N ARG A 18 18.53 31.04 -16.87
CA ARG A 18 18.52 30.03 -17.94
C ARG A 18 17.39 29.00 -17.79
N ASN A 19 16.89 28.81 -16.56
CA ASN A 19 15.79 27.90 -16.26
C ASN A 19 14.86 28.53 -15.21
N ASP A 20 13.70 28.99 -15.66
CA ASP A 20 12.71 29.73 -14.87
C ASP A 20 11.64 28.81 -14.24
N GLN A 21 11.99 27.57 -13.94
CA GLN A 21 11.09 26.63 -13.26
C GLN A 21 11.24 26.74 -11.74
N LEU A 22 10.10 26.76 -11.03
CA LEU A 22 10.06 26.78 -9.57
C LEU A 22 10.86 25.61 -8.98
N ASP A 23 10.62 24.38 -9.44
CA ASP A 23 11.30 23.17 -8.94
C ASP A 23 12.83 23.26 -9.09
N PHE A 24 13.28 23.82 -10.21
CA PHE A 24 14.71 24.01 -10.45
C PHE A 24 15.31 24.98 -9.42
N ALA A 25 14.64 26.09 -9.17
CA ALA A 25 15.09 27.09 -8.21
C ALA A 25 14.94 26.61 -6.74
N ALA A 26 13.93 25.80 -6.43
CA ALA A 26 13.70 25.19 -5.12
C ALA A 26 14.89 24.29 -4.70
N ASN A 27 15.54 23.59 -5.65
CA ASN A 27 16.73 22.79 -5.35
C ASN A 27 17.87 23.58 -4.70
N PHE A 28 17.97 24.90 -4.94
CA PHE A 28 18.97 25.74 -4.29
C PHE A 28 18.68 25.93 -2.80
N ILE A 29 17.41 25.95 -2.40
CA ILE A 29 17.01 25.98 -0.99
C ILE A 29 17.41 24.67 -0.31
N ASP A 30 17.19 23.52 -0.97
CA ASP A 30 17.60 22.22 -0.44
C ASP A 30 19.11 22.10 -0.28
N ILE A 31 19.89 22.66 -1.20
CA ILE A 31 21.34 22.78 -1.05
C ILE A 31 21.67 23.63 0.18
N CYS A 32 21.03 24.78 0.36
CA CYS A 32 21.26 25.64 1.53
C CYS A 32 20.96 24.92 2.85
N ASN A 33 19.90 24.10 2.90
CA ASN A 33 19.49 23.34 4.09
C ASN A 33 20.53 22.32 4.58
N ARG A 34 21.52 21.97 3.75
CA ARG A 34 22.62 21.06 4.09
C ARG A 34 23.79 21.73 4.82
N PHE A 35 23.87 23.05 4.78
CA PHE A 35 24.91 23.83 5.45
C PHE A 35 24.39 24.43 6.76
N ASP A 36 25.26 25.09 7.53
CA ASP A 36 24.85 25.78 8.76
C ASP A 36 23.85 26.90 8.45
N TYR A 37 22.85 27.05 9.33
CA TYR A 37 21.79 28.06 9.17
C TYR A 37 22.35 29.48 9.10
N GLU A 38 23.27 29.83 10.00
CA GLU A 38 23.86 31.18 10.05
C GLU A 38 24.59 31.56 8.75
N THR A 39 25.20 30.58 8.09
CA THR A 39 25.92 30.78 6.82
C THR A 39 24.97 30.98 5.64
N THR A 40 23.76 30.42 5.71
CA THR A 40 22.85 30.34 4.56
C THR A 40 21.58 31.17 4.68
N LYS A 41 21.23 31.67 5.88
CA LYS A 41 19.97 32.40 6.13
C LYS A 41 19.73 33.58 5.17
N GLU A 42 20.75 34.40 4.91
CA GLU A 42 20.62 35.57 4.01
C GLU A 42 20.49 35.15 2.54
N VAL A 43 21.16 34.06 2.16
CA VAL A 43 21.05 33.48 0.81
C VAL A 43 19.65 32.92 0.60
N LYS A 44 19.15 32.12 1.55
CA LYS A 44 17.80 31.55 1.51
C LYS A 44 16.74 32.64 1.45
N LYS A 45 16.86 33.68 2.29
CA LYS A 45 15.95 34.83 2.26
C LYS A 45 15.93 35.49 0.88
N SER A 46 17.10 35.76 0.30
CA SER A 46 17.21 36.36 -1.02
C SER A 46 16.59 35.48 -2.13
N ILE A 47 16.74 34.15 -2.03
CA ILE A 47 16.14 33.19 -2.96
C ILE A 47 14.62 33.17 -2.80
N ILE A 48 14.11 33.08 -1.56
CA ILE A 48 12.67 33.09 -1.27
C ILE A 48 12.02 34.40 -1.77
N ASP A 49 12.65 35.55 -1.52
CA ASP A 49 12.15 36.84 -1.98
C ASP A 49 12.06 36.90 -3.52
N ASP A 50 13.07 36.39 -4.22
CA ASP A 50 13.10 36.28 -5.68
C ASP A 50 12.11 35.24 -6.24
N LEU A 51 11.82 34.17 -5.50
CA LEU A 51 10.78 33.22 -5.87
C LEU A 51 9.39 33.80 -5.65
N LYS A 52 9.20 34.57 -4.58
CA LYS A 52 7.93 35.24 -4.29
C LYS A 52 7.56 36.21 -5.41
N THR A 53 8.51 37.00 -5.93
CA THR A 53 8.20 37.93 -7.02
C THR A 53 7.78 37.22 -8.32
N ARG A 54 8.16 35.96 -8.51
CA ARG A 54 7.90 35.19 -9.74
C ARG A 54 6.75 34.18 -9.64
N PHE A 55 6.51 33.62 -8.45
CA PHE A 55 5.63 32.45 -8.26
C PHE A 55 4.66 32.57 -7.07
N ASP A 56 4.44 33.77 -6.51
CA ASP A 56 3.52 33.97 -5.38
C ASP A 56 2.06 33.61 -5.68
N ASP A 57 1.70 33.48 -6.96
CA ASP A 57 0.41 33.00 -7.46
C ASP A 57 0.29 31.47 -7.55
N ARG A 58 1.35 30.71 -7.22
CA ARG A 58 1.38 29.25 -7.29
C ARG A 58 1.30 28.59 -5.91
N GLU A 59 0.46 27.57 -5.76
CA GLU A 59 0.31 26.81 -4.52
C GLU A 59 1.63 26.12 -4.11
N GLU A 60 2.41 25.65 -5.08
CA GLU A 60 3.69 24.98 -4.87
C GLU A 60 4.74 25.92 -4.24
N PHE A 61 4.70 27.21 -4.55
CA PHE A 61 5.59 28.20 -3.91
C PHE A 61 5.25 28.35 -2.42
N TRP A 62 3.96 28.39 -2.08
CA TRP A 62 3.53 28.50 -0.69
C TRP A 62 3.86 27.24 0.11
N ASN A 63 3.73 26.06 -0.50
CA ASN A 63 4.22 24.81 0.09
C ASN A 63 5.74 24.85 0.32
N LEU A 64 6.53 25.26 -0.67
CA LEU A 64 7.97 25.42 -0.54
C LEU A 64 8.34 26.39 0.60
N MET A 65 7.65 27.53 0.68
CA MET A 65 7.89 28.54 1.71
C MET A 65 7.61 28.01 3.12
N ALA A 66 6.48 27.33 3.32
CA ALA A 66 6.11 26.71 4.58
C ALA A 66 7.09 25.59 4.96
N MET A 67 7.38 24.68 4.05
CA MET A 67 8.29 23.56 4.29
C MET A 67 9.73 24.03 4.51
N ASN A 68 10.16 25.10 3.86
CA ASN A 68 11.45 25.73 4.15
C ASN A 68 11.52 26.20 5.61
N LYS A 69 10.45 26.84 6.11
CA LYS A 69 10.37 27.29 7.51
C LYS A 69 10.44 26.12 8.50
N TYR A 70 9.79 25.01 8.16
CA TYR A 70 9.90 23.77 8.93
C TYR A 70 11.31 23.18 8.89
N GLU A 71 11.97 23.13 7.73
CA GLU A 71 13.34 22.60 7.65
C GLU A 71 14.38 23.51 8.33
N GLU A 72 14.11 24.82 8.45
CA GLU A 72 14.98 25.75 9.18
C GLU A 72 15.18 25.38 10.64
N TYR A 73 14.15 24.89 11.36
CA TYR A 73 14.36 24.51 12.77
C TYR A 73 15.28 23.29 12.86
N LYS A 74 15.12 22.31 11.98
CA LYS A 74 16.03 21.14 11.91
C LYS A 74 17.46 21.58 11.62
N GLN A 75 17.62 22.55 10.71
CA GLN A 75 18.91 23.14 10.39
C GLN A 75 19.53 23.87 11.61
N LYS A 76 18.73 24.67 12.35
CA LYS A 76 19.18 25.35 13.58
C LYS A 76 19.61 24.36 14.66
N LEU A 77 18.86 23.28 14.85
CA LEU A 77 19.18 22.22 15.81
C LEU A 77 20.46 21.47 15.43
N ARG A 78 20.69 21.18 14.14
CA ARG A 78 21.96 20.59 13.66
C ARG A 78 23.17 21.49 13.92
N GLY A 79 22.97 22.80 13.85
CA GLY A 79 24.01 23.81 14.11
C GLY A 79 24.25 24.11 15.59
N ASN A 80 23.73 23.30 16.52
CA ASN A 80 23.85 23.49 17.98
C ASN A 80 23.39 24.88 18.47
N MET A 81 22.38 25.48 17.83
CA MET A 81 21.83 26.78 18.25
C MET A 81 20.86 26.71 19.44
N ALA A 82 20.89 25.62 20.18
CA ALA A 82 20.17 25.44 21.43
C ALA A 82 21.10 24.74 22.42
N GLU A 83 21.25 25.32 23.61
CA GLU A 83 22.18 24.84 24.64
C GLU A 83 21.56 23.74 25.50
N ASN A 84 20.22 23.74 25.61
CA ASN A 84 19.46 22.80 26.42
C ASN A 84 18.20 22.31 25.69
N ASP A 85 17.55 21.28 26.24
CA ASP A 85 16.39 20.66 25.60
C ASP A 85 15.14 21.55 25.60
N ASP A 86 15.01 22.48 26.55
CA ASP A 86 13.91 23.45 26.60
C ASP A 86 13.99 24.45 25.42
N GLU A 87 15.19 24.95 25.12
CA GLU A 87 15.44 25.80 23.96
C GLU A 87 15.19 25.06 22.64
N LYS A 88 15.60 23.78 22.56
CA LYS A 88 15.30 22.95 21.37
C LYS A 88 13.80 22.81 21.16
N LEU A 89 13.07 22.60 22.25
CA LEU A 89 11.61 22.47 22.21
C LEU A 89 10.95 23.78 21.79
N GLU A 90 11.45 24.92 22.26
CA GLU A 90 10.91 26.24 21.93
C GLU A 90 11.16 26.62 20.46
N ILE A 91 12.39 26.42 19.97
CA ILE A 91 12.73 26.63 18.54
C ILE A 91 11.81 25.80 17.64
N LYS A 92 11.58 24.55 18.03
CA LYS A 92 10.68 23.63 17.34
C LYS A 92 9.24 24.12 17.35
N LYS A 93 8.67 24.46 18.51
CA LYS A 93 7.29 24.96 18.64
C LYS A 93 7.04 26.22 17.82
N CYS A 94 7.93 27.21 17.94
CA CYS A 94 7.85 28.46 17.18
C CYS A 94 7.85 28.19 15.67
N SER A 95 8.76 27.34 15.20
CA SER A 95 8.88 27.06 13.77
C SER A 95 7.68 26.29 13.22
N ILE A 96 7.10 25.36 14.00
CA ILE A 96 5.85 24.68 13.64
C ILE A 96 4.70 25.68 13.56
N ALA A 97 4.55 26.55 14.55
CA ALA A 97 3.50 27.57 14.56
C ALA A 97 3.60 28.51 13.35
N GLU A 98 4.81 28.99 13.03
CA GLU A 98 5.05 29.82 11.84
C GLU A 98 4.77 29.05 10.53
N THR A 99 5.10 27.75 10.48
CA THR A 99 4.78 26.90 9.31
C THR A 99 3.27 26.75 9.13
N VAL A 100 2.53 26.48 10.21
CA VAL A 100 1.06 26.43 10.21
C VAL A 100 0.48 27.75 9.74
N GLU A 101 0.96 28.88 10.27
CA GLU A 101 0.47 30.21 9.88
C GLU A 101 0.65 30.48 8.37
N ILE A 102 1.78 30.06 7.79
CA ILE A 102 2.01 30.17 6.34
C ILE A 102 1.00 29.33 5.56
N PHE A 103 0.78 28.07 5.98
CA PHE A 103 -0.19 27.20 5.34
C PHE A 103 -1.63 27.72 5.47
N GLU A 104 -2.04 28.21 6.63
CA GLU A 104 -3.37 28.77 6.83
C GLU A 104 -3.62 29.99 5.93
N LYS A 105 -2.63 30.89 5.83
CA LYS A 105 -2.67 32.01 4.87
C LYS A 105 -2.78 31.52 3.43
N ALA A 106 -2.03 30.47 3.09
CA ALA A 106 -2.08 29.88 1.76
C ALA A 106 -3.44 29.24 1.46
N CYS A 107 -4.04 28.48 2.39
CA CYS A 107 -5.37 27.88 2.21
C CYS A 107 -6.49 28.92 2.12
N ILE A 108 -6.36 30.07 2.80
CA ILE A 108 -7.31 31.19 2.64
C ILE A 108 -7.21 31.78 1.23
N ARG A 109 -5.99 31.92 0.70
CA ARG A 109 -5.74 32.47 -0.64
C ARG A 109 -6.10 31.48 -1.75
N PHE A 110 -5.77 30.21 -1.54
CA PHE A 110 -5.95 29.09 -2.44
C PHE A 110 -6.86 28.08 -1.78
N ASP A 111 -8.17 28.30 -1.86
CA ASP A 111 -9.14 27.28 -1.46
C ASP A 111 -9.24 26.21 -2.56
N THR A 112 -8.19 25.41 -2.73
CA THR A 112 -8.19 24.27 -3.67
C THR A 112 -7.74 22.99 -2.97
N SER A 113 -8.11 21.84 -3.54
CA SER A 113 -7.72 20.54 -3.00
C SER A 113 -6.20 20.33 -2.97
N LEU A 114 -5.43 21.01 -3.83
CA LEU A 114 -3.98 20.89 -3.88
C LEU A 114 -3.32 21.62 -2.70
N MET A 115 -3.69 22.86 -2.41
CA MET A 115 -3.18 23.58 -1.23
C MET A 115 -3.55 22.86 0.07
N TRP A 116 -4.80 22.39 0.19
CA TRP A 116 -5.22 21.59 1.34
C TRP A 116 -4.47 20.27 1.46
N GLU A 117 -4.13 19.61 0.34
CA GLU A 117 -3.26 18.45 0.34
C GLU A 117 -1.90 18.80 0.95
N PHE A 118 -1.21 19.84 0.45
CA PHE A 118 0.10 20.24 1.00
C PHE A 118 0.04 20.51 2.50
N TYR A 119 -0.99 21.23 2.97
CA TYR A 119 -1.15 21.51 4.40
C TYR A 119 -1.37 20.23 5.22
N LEU A 120 -2.26 19.34 4.78
CA LEU A 120 -2.55 18.11 5.51
C LEU A 120 -1.38 17.13 5.51
N GLU A 121 -0.61 17.04 4.42
CA GLU A 121 0.63 16.25 4.41
C GLU A 121 1.63 16.74 5.44
N PHE A 122 1.80 18.06 5.54
CA PHE A 122 2.60 18.66 6.60
C PHE A 122 2.06 18.32 7.98
N ARG A 123 0.75 18.48 8.23
CA ARG A 123 0.14 18.18 9.54
C ARG A 123 0.31 16.70 9.94
N PHE A 124 0.18 15.76 9.01
CA PHE A 124 0.47 14.35 9.27
C PHE A 124 1.96 14.11 9.56
N LYS A 125 2.87 14.73 8.81
CA LYS A 125 4.31 14.67 9.04
C LYS A 125 4.68 15.18 10.42
N ASP A 126 4.14 16.34 10.81
CA ASP A 126 4.35 16.95 12.11
C ASP A 126 3.90 16.03 13.25
N LEU A 127 2.69 15.46 13.14
CA LEU A 127 2.15 14.53 14.14
C LEU A 127 3.04 13.29 14.34
N LEU A 128 3.62 12.75 13.26
CA LEU A 128 4.50 11.59 13.31
C LEU A 128 5.89 11.91 13.87
N GLU A 129 6.50 13.01 13.44
CA GLU A 129 7.86 13.38 13.85
C GLU A 129 7.89 13.96 15.28
N ASN A 130 6.78 14.54 15.75
CA ASN A 130 6.76 15.40 16.94
C ASN A 130 5.83 14.90 18.04
N TYR A 131 5.70 13.58 18.19
CA TYR A 131 4.90 12.93 19.22
C TYR A 131 5.20 13.45 20.64
N ASN A 132 4.19 14.01 21.29
CA ASN A 132 4.24 14.57 22.64
C ASN A 132 2.87 14.46 23.37
N ASN A 133 2.72 15.06 24.55
CA ASN A 133 1.48 14.98 25.34
C ASN A 133 0.25 15.64 24.67
N ASN A 134 0.45 16.61 23.77
CA ASN A 134 -0.61 17.31 23.04
C ASN A 134 -0.99 16.62 21.72
N THR A 135 -0.36 15.49 21.37
CA THR A 135 -0.63 14.76 20.11
C THR A 135 -2.10 14.40 19.96
N THR A 136 -2.79 14.11 21.07
CA THR A 136 -4.23 13.79 21.06
C THR A 136 -5.07 14.96 20.59
N ASP A 137 -4.78 16.17 21.07
CA ASP A 137 -5.52 17.38 20.69
C ASP A 137 -5.24 17.75 19.22
N GLN A 138 -3.98 17.65 18.80
CA GLN A 138 -3.59 17.86 17.40
C GLN A 138 -4.25 16.82 16.47
N ALA A 139 -4.32 15.56 16.88
CA ALA A 139 -5.01 14.51 16.14
C ALA A 139 -6.50 14.80 16.00
N ALA A 140 -7.15 15.26 17.07
CA ALA A 140 -8.57 15.63 17.06
C ALA A 140 -8.84 16.82 16.12
N GLU A 141 -7.97 17.84 16.15
CA GLU A 141 -8.03 18.99 15.26
C GLU A 141 -7.89 18.58 13.78
N ILE A 142 -6.90 17.73 13.46
CA ILE A 142 -6.69 17.21 12.10
C ILE A 142 -7.92 16.40 11.63
N LEU A 143 -8.48 15.55 12.50
CA LEU A 143 -9.67 14.77 12.15
C LEU A 143 -10.89 15.66 11.87
N HIS A 144 -11.12 16.69 12.69
CA HIS A 144 -12.20 17.65 12.46
C HIS A 144 -12.01 18.41 11.14
N LEU A 145 -10.78 18.83 10.84
CA LEU A 145 -10.46 19.49 9.57
C LEU A 145 -10.71 18.55 8.38
N LEU A 146 -10.29 17.29 8.47
CA LEU A 146 -10.53 16.28 7.43
C LEU A 146 -12.02 16.07 7.18
N GLU A 147 -12.83 15.93 8.24
CA GLU A 147 -14.29 15.81 8.12
C GLU A 147 -14.91 17.06 7.45
N THR A 148 -14.45 18.25 7.84
CA THR A 148 -14.93 19.51 7.25
C THR A 148 -14.61 19.57 5.75
N LEU A 149 -13.37 19.29 5.36
CA LEU A 149 -12.90 19.31 3.98
C LEU A 149 -13.49 18.18 3.14
N TRP A 150 -13.81 17.03 3.76
CA TRP A 150 -14.48 15.91 3.11
C TRP A 150 -15.85 16.32 2.58
N ASN A 151 -16.63 17.05 3.39
CA ASN A 151 -17.97 17.49 3.07
C ASN A 151 -18.01 18.55 1.95
N VAL A 152 -16.92 19.29 1.75
CA VAL A 152 -16.79 20.30 0.67
C VAL A 152 -15.94 19.83 -0.51
N TYR A 153 -15.68 18.52 -0.63
CA TYR A 153 -14.95 17.91 -1.76
C TYR A 153 -13.52 18.44 -1.97
N LYS A 154 -12.84 18.87 -0.90
CA LYS A 154 -11.45 19.37 -0.95
C LYS A 154 -10.40 18.30 -0.62
N ILE A 155 -10.83 17.11 -0.20
CA ILE A 155 -9.93 15.99 0.11
C ILE A 155 -9.57 15.24 -1.17
N THR A 156 -8.26 15.18 -1.47
CA THR A 156 -7.73 14.35 -2.56
C THR A 156 -7.69 12.87 -2.17
N MET A 157 -7.57 11.99 -3.17
CA MET A 157 -7.48 10.55 -2.94
C MET A 157 -6.27 10.17 -2.07
N LYS A 158 -5.14 10.87 -2.25
CA LYS A 158 -3.91 10.64 -1.48
C LYS A 158 -4.12 10.93 0.01
N ILE A 159 -4.73 12.08 0.31
CA ILE A 159 -5.06 12.47 1.69
C ILE A 159 -6.11 11.53 2.28
N PHE A 160 -7.12 11.12 1.51
CA PHE A 160 -8.10 10.14 1.96
C PHE A 160 -7.41 8.83 2.40
N GLN A 161 -6.47 8.30 1.61
CA GLN A 161 -5.72 7.09 2.00
C GLN A 161 -4.88 7.30 3.27
N GLN A 162 -4.27 8.47 3.45
CA GLN A 162 -3.55 8.81 4.69
C GLN A 162 -4.51 8.89 5.88
N TRP A 163 -5.66 9.54 5.72
CA TRP A 163 -6.70 9.64 6.73
C TRP A 163 -7.20 8.27 7.18
N ILE A 164 -7.54 7.37 6.25
CA ILE A 164 -7.98 6.01 6.59
C ILE A 164 -6.92 5.24 7.39
N ARG A 165 -5.64 5.30 6.96
CA ARG A 165 -4.53 4.66 7.69
C ARG A 165 -4.39 5.22 9.10
N PHE A 166 -4.44 6.55 9.22
CA PHE A 166 -4.35 7.25 10.50
C PHE A 166 -5.52 6.87 11.42
N TYR A 167 -6.75 6.99 10.92
CA TYR A 167 -7.97 6.68 11.67
C TYR A 167 -7.97 5.23 12.18
N TYR A 168 -7.65 4.26 11.31
CA TYR A 168 -7.55 2.86 11.71
C TYR A 168 -6.48 2.65 12.80
N THR A 169 -5.33 3.28 12.66
CA THR A 169 -4.23 3.16 13.64
C THR A 169 -4.64 3.65 15.02
N CYS A 170 -5.33 4.79 15.08
CA CYS A 170 -5.80 5.39 16.34
C CYS A 170 -6.99 4.64 16.96
N PHE A 171 -7.90 4.11 16.14
CA PHE A 171 -9.22 3.67 16.62
C PHE A 171 -9.58 2.20 16.37
N ARG A 172 -8.64 1.34 15.95
CA ARG A 172 -8.90 -0.09 15.68
C ARG A 172 -9.65 -0.85 16.78
N SER A 173 -9.49 -0.44 18.05
CA SER A 173 -10.14 -1.08 19.20
C SER A 173 -11.49 -0.48 19.56
N ASN A 174 -11.88 0.66 18.96
CA ASN A 174 -13.12 1.36 19.26
C ASN A 174 -14.20 0.98 18.25
N HIS A 175 -15.21 0.24 18.71
CA HIS A 175 -16.26 -0.29 17.85
C HIS A 175 -17.06 0.80 17.10
N LEU A 176 -17.43 1.90 17.78
CA LEU A 176 -18.18 3.00 17.15
C LEU A 176 -17.34 3.73 16.10
N ALA A 177 -16.06 3.93 16.37
CA ALA A 177 -15.14 4.51 15.39
C ALA A 177 -14.97 3.59 14.18
N MET A 178 -14.89 2.28 14.38
CA MET A 178 -14.84 1.33 13.27
C MET A 178 -16.12 1.37 12.42
N GLN A 179 -17.31 1.52 13.00
CA GLN A 179 -18.55 1.76 12.23
C GLN A 179 -18.44 3.01 11.36
N LYS A 180 -17.98 4.14 11.91
CA LYS A 180 -17.75 5.37 11.15
C LYS A 180 -16.75 5.15 10.02
N LEU A 181 -15.66 4.44 10.29
CA LEU A 181 -14.66 4.11 9.27
C LEU A 181 -15.26 3.29 8.13
N GLN A 182 -16.14 2.33 8.43
CA GLN A 182 -16.82 1.56 7.38
C GLN A 182 -17.64 2.47 6.47
N HIS A 183 -18.44 3.38 7.03
CA HIS A 183 -19.23 4.33 6.24
C HIS A 183 -18.32 5.20 5.36
N LEU A 184 -17.25 5.75 5.94
CA LEU A 184 -16.27 6.57 5.23
C LEU A 184 -15.58 5.81 4.07
N LEU A 185 -15.26 4.53 4.27
CA LEU A 185 -14.70 3.67 3.22
C LEU A 185 -15.68 3.48 2.05
N LEU A 186 -16.97 3.29 2.33
CA LEU A 186 -18.00 3.16 1.31
C LEU A 186 -18.21 4.48 0.56
N GLU A 187 -18.27 5.60 1.27
CA GLU A 187 -18.35 6.93 0.63
C GLU A 187 -17.12 7.22 -0.25
N GLY A 188 -15.93 6.80 0.18
CA GLY A 188 -14.72 6.87 -0.63
C GLY A 188 -14.80 6.05 -1.92
N ALA A 189 -15.37 4.84 -1.84
CA ALA A 189 -15.62 3.99 -3.00
C ALA A 189 -16.63 4.60 -3.99
N ASP A 190 -17.59 5.38 -3.49
CA ASP A 190 -18.57 6.10 -4.32
C ASP A 190 -17.97 7.36 -4.95
N ARG A 191 -17.10 8.07 -4.22
CA ARG A 191 -16.45 9.31 -4.70
C ARG A 191 -15.44 9.05 -5.83
N TRP A 192 -14.75 7.92 -5.79
CA TRP A 192 -13.77 7.52 -6.82
C TRP A 192 -14.12 6.15 -7.40
N PRO A 193 -15.20 6.05 -8.18
CA PRO A 193 -15.76 4.75 -8.50
C PRO A 193 -14.86 3.93 -9.43
N ASN A 194 -14.16 4.56 -10.36
CA ASN A 194 -13.45 3.83 -11.41
C ASN A 194 -11.99 3.52 -11.06
N ASP A 195 -11.54 3.81 -9.82
CA ASP A 195 -10.15 3.64 -9.42
C ASP A 195 -9.91 2.27 -8.75
N LEU A 196 -9.39 1.31 -9.51
CA LEU A 196 -9.10 -0.04 -9.01
C LEU A 196 -8.11 -0.03 -7.83
N SER A 197 -7.12 0.86 -7.86
CA SER A 197 -6.07 0.96 -6.83
C SER A 197 -6.66 1.41 -5.49
N LEU A 198 -7.53 2.41 -5.52
CA LEU A 198 -8.25 2.85 -4.33
C LEU A 198 -9.20 1.77 -3.83
N HIS A 199 -9.93 1.11 -4.72
CA HIS A 199 -10.81 0.03 -4.32
C HIS A 199 -10.03 -1.12 -3.65
N LEU A 200 -8.84 -1.48 -4.16
CA LEU A 200 -7.97 -2.49 -3.52
C LEU A 200 -7.51 -2.02 -2.14
N PHE A 201 -7.15 -0.74 -2.02
CA PHE A 201 -6.82 -0.13 -0.74
C PHE A 201 -7.98 -0.23 0.24
N ILE A 202 -9.21 0.13 -0.17
CA ILE A 202 -10.41 0.05 0.67
C ILE A 202 -10.68 -1.42 1.05
N ALA A 203 -10.60 -2.35 0.11
CA ALA A 203 -10.78 -3.78 0.35
C ALA A 203 -9.83 -4.31 1.43
N CYS A 204 -8.56 -3.87 1.44
CA CYS A 204 -7.59 -4.22 2.47
C CYS A 204 -8.02 -3.81 3.89
N PHE A 205 -8.76 -2.70 4.04
CA PHE A 205 -9.34 -2.30 5.33
C PHE A 205 -10.65 -3.03 5.61
N MET A 206 -11.53 -3.17 4.61
CA MET A 206 -12.78 -3.93 4.74
C MET A 206 -12.54 -5.37 5.22
N ALA A 207 -11.47 -6.02 4.74
CA ALA A 207 -11.10 -7.37 5.14
C ALA A 207 -10.67 -7.51 6.62
N LYS A 208 -10.39 -6.41 7.32
CA LYS A 208 -9.95 -6.39 8.74
C LYS A 208 -11.10 -6.23 9.73
N PHE A 209 -12.32 -5.97 9.26
CA PHE A 209 -13.48 -5.82 10.13
C PHE A 209 -13.88 -7.15 10.81
N SER A 210 -14.53 -7.02 11.97
CA SER A 210 -15.07 -8.18 12.72
C SER A 210 -16.16 -8.91 11.92
N SER A 211 -16.47 -10.14 12.35
CA SER A 211 -17.48 -11.00 11.73
C SER A 211 -18.88 -10.36 11.66
N GLU A 212 -19.19 -9.39 12.51
CA GLU A 212 -20.45 -8.64 12.50
C GLU A 212 -20.69 -7.91 11.16
N TYR A 213 -19.62 -7.51 10.49
CA TYR A 213 -19.67 -6.78 9.21
C TYR A 213 -19.55 -7.71 7.99
N GLN A 214 -19.55 -9.03 8.19
CA GLN A 214 -19.25 -10.00 7.13
C GLN A 214 -20.14 -9.82 5.89
N LYS A 215 -21.44 -9.52 6.07
CA LYS A 215 -22.37 -9.30 4.95
C LYS A 215 -22.01 -8.07 4.11
N VAL A 216 -21.63 -6.98 4.77
CA VAL A 216 -21.26 -5.72 4.09
C VAL A 216 -19.93 -5.89 3.37
N VAL A 217 -18.95 -6.53 4.02
CA VAL A 217 -17.65 -6.81 3.42
C VAL A 217 -17.78 -7.76 2.22
N GLN A 218 -18.55 -8.85 2.34
CA GLN A 218 -18.82 -9.75 1.23
C GLN A 218 -19.46 -9.01 0.05
N LYS A 219 -20.52 -8.22 0.33
CA LYS A 219 -21.21 -7.46 -0.71
C LYS A 219 -20.26 -6.48 -1.42
N TYR A 220 -19.37 -5.82 -0.67
CA TYR A 220 -18.39 -4.91 -1.24
C TYR A 220 -17.45 -5.61 -2.23
N PHE A 221 -16.89 -6.77 -1.86
CA PHE A 221 -16.06 -7.57 -2.75
C PHE A 221 -16.82 -8.02 -4.00
N GLU A 222 -18.04 -8.54 -3.83
CA GLU A 222 -18.88 -8.98 -4.94
C GLU A 222 -19.24 -7.82 -5.88
N ASP A 223 -19.63 -6.66 -5.35
CA ASP A 223 -19.95 -5.48 -6.16
C ASP A 223 -18.72 -4.98 -6.94
N CYS A 224 -17.53 -4.99 -6.32
CA CYS A 224 -16.30 -4.59 -7.00
C CYS A 224 -15.90 -5.58 -8.10
N LEU A 225 -15.74 -6.87 -7.79
CA LEU A 225 -15.18 -7.87 -8.71
C LEU A 225 -16.17 -8.44 -9.73
N MET A 226 -17.47 -8.45 -9.40
CA MET A 226 -18.49 -9.08 -10.26
C MET A 226 -19.30 -8.07 -11.05
N LYS A 227 -19.25 -6.79 -10.71
CA LYS A 227 -20.04 -5.75 -11.39
C LYS A 227 -19.19 -4.61 -11.93
N LYS A 228 -18.21 -4.14 -11.15
CA LYS A 228 -17.46 -2.91 -11.47
C LYS A 228 -16.20 -3.17 -12.28
N PHE A 229 -15.36 -4.11 -11.81
CA PHE A 229 -14.06 -4.44 -12.37
C PHE A 229 -14.10 -5.84 -12.98
N THR A 230 -14.94 -6.01 -14.00
CA THR A 230 -15.15 -7.31 -14.67
C THR A 230 -14.18 -7.57 -15.82
N HIS A 231 -13.47 -6.53 -16.28
CA HIS A 231 -12.56 -6.59 -17.41
C HIS A 231 -11.16 -6.17 -16.97
N PHE A 232 -10.27 -7.16 -16.87
CA PHE A 232 -8.86 -6.92 -16.62
C PHE A 232 -8.08 -6.89 -17.95
N ASP A 233 -7.02 -6.10 -17.98
CA ASP A 233 -6.06 -6.01 -19.06
C ASP A 233 -4.64 -6.30 -18.52
N GLN A 234 -3.63 -6.24 -19.40
CA GLN A 234 -2.25 -6.50 -18.98
C GLN A 234 -1.72 -5.50 -17.94
N ASN A 235 -2.26 -4.27 -17.89
CA ASN A 235 -1.79 -3.21 -17.00
C ASN A 235 -2.37 -3.35 -15.59
N ASN A 236 -3.60 -3.84 -15.47
CA ASN A 236 -4.32 -3.91 -14.19
C ASN A 236 -4.50 -5.34 -13.65
N ALA A 237 -4.19 -6.39 -14.42
CA ALA A 237 -4.39 -7.78 -14.03
C ALA A 237 -3.64 -8.19 -12.76
N SER A 238 -2.43 -7.67 -12.53
CA SER A 238 -1.70 -7.97 -11.28
C SER A 238 -2.46 -7.45 -10.06
N MET A 239 -2.99 -6.24 -10.14
CA MET A 239 -3.78 -5.62 -9.07
C MET A 239 -5.13 -6.32 -8.90
N GLY A 240 -5.75 -6.72 -10.02
CA GLY A 240 -6.93 -7.59 -10.02
C GLY A 240 -6.66 -8.90 -9.28
N MET A 241 -5.54 -9.58 -9.56
CA MET A 241 -5.14 -10.80 -8.87
C MET A 241 -5.02 -10.59 -7.36
N ASP A 242 -4.38 -9.51 -6.92
CA ASP A 242 -4.24 -9.20 -5.49
C ASP A 242 -5.61 -8.95 -4.83
N PHE A 243 -6.55 -8.34 -5.57
CA PHE A 243 -7.92 -8.12 -5.12
C PHE A 243 -8.70 -9.44 -4.95
N TRP A 244 -8.61 -10.34 -5.93
CA TRP A 244 -9.23 -11.66 -5.86
C TRP A 244 -8.63 -12.51 -4.76
N GLU A 245 -7.30 -12.47 -4.62
CA GLU A 245 -6.60 -13.17 -3.56
C GLU A 245 -7.12 -12.76 -2.19
N LEU A 246 -7.20 -11.44 -1.96
CA LEU A 246 -7.73 -10.89 -0.72
C LEU A 246 -9.17 -11.38 -0.46
N PHE A 247 -10.01 -11.45 -1.49
CA PHE A 247 -11.37 -11.95 -1.36
C PHE A 247 -11.44 -13.44 -1.01
N ILE A 248 -10.60 -14.27 -1.65
CA ILE A 248 -10.49 -15.70 -1.37
C ILE A 248 -10.01 -15.93 0.07
N ASP A 249 -8.95 -15.26 0.49
CA ASP A 249 -8.38 -15.40 1.84
C ASP A 249 -9.34 -14.92 2.92
N TRP A 250 -10.02 -13.81 2.66
CA TRP A 250 -11.08 -13.32 3.54
C TRP A 250 -12.24 -14.31 3.63
N SER A 251 -12.64 -14.92 2.51
CA SER A 251 -13.73 -15.91 2.47
C SER A 251 -13.40 -17.18 3.25
N LEU A 252 -12.16 -17.66 3.14
CA LEU A 252 -11.66 -18.81 3.90
C LEU A 252 -11.61 -18.50 5.41
N ARG A 253 -11.04 -17.35 5.78
CA ARG A 253 -10.92 -16.92 7.19
C ARG A 253 -12.27 -16.78 7.88
N ASN A 254 -13.27 -16.28 7.16
CA ASN A 254 -14.63 -16.09 7.65
C ASN A 254 -15.54 -17.33 7.42
N LYS A 255 -14.95 -18.47 7.07
CA LYS A 255 -15.62 -19.77 6.94
C LYS A 255 -16.91 -19.71 6.11
N LEU A 256 -16.85 -19.03 4.96
CA LEU A 256 -17.97 -19.05 4.03
C LEU A 256 -18.26 -20.48 3.56
N PRO A 257 -19.52 -20.80 3.18
CA PRO A 257 -19.86 -22.12 2.66
C PRO A 257 -18.96 -22.52 1.49
N ALA A 258 -18.44 -23.75 1.49
CA ALA A 258 -17.47 -24.24 0.50
C ALA A 258 -17.94 -24.00 -0.95
N GLN A 259 -19.23 -24.21 -1.24
CA GLN A 259 -19.81 -23.97 -2.56
C GLN A 259 -19.65 -22.51 -3.02
N LYS A 260 -19.77 -21.53 -2.11
CA LYS A 260 -19.55 -20.11 -2.43
C LYS A 260 -18.09 -19.83 -2.73
N ILE A 261 -17.17 -20.38 -1.94
CA ILE A 261 -15.72 -20.20 -2.15
C ILE A 261 -15.30 -20.79 -3.50
N LEU A 262 -15.81 -21.97 -3.85
CA LEU A 262 -15.55 -22.59 -5.16
C LEU A 262 -16.10 -21.74 -6.31
N LYS A 263 -17.27 -21.11 -6.15
CA LYS A 263 -17.79 -20.18 -7.14
C LYS A 263 -16.86 -18.98 -7.32
N ILE A 264 -16.40 -18.36 -6.22
CA ILE A 264 -15.44 -17.24 -6.25
C ILE A 264 -14.16 -17.63 -7.01
N ILE A 265 -13.61 -18.81 -6.75
CA ILE A 265 -12.42 -19.32 -7.44
C ILE A 265 -12.67 -19.54 -8.93
N ASN A 266 -13.84 -20.07 -9.29
CA ASN A 266 -14.21 -20.26 -10.69
C ASN A 266 -14.33 -18.92 -11.42
N ASP A 267 -14.95 -17.93 -10.79
CA ASP A 267 -15.08 -16.57 -11.34
C ASP A 267 -13.70 -15.90 -11.49
N PHE A 268 -12.81 -16.05 -10.50
CA PHE A 268 -11.41 -15.63 -10.57
C PHE A 268 -10.68 -16.24 -11.77
N ASN A 269 -10.76 -17.55 -11.94
CA ASN A 269 -10.13 -18.25 -13.07
C ASN A 269 -10.68 -17.73 -14.41
N ASN A 270 -11.99 -17.54 -14.53
CA ASN A 270 -12.58 -17.09 -15.79
C ASN A 270 -12.19 -15.65 -16.15
N GLN A 271 -12.02 -14.76 -15.16
CA GLN A 271 -11.73 -13.35 -15.41
C GLN A 271 -10.24 -13.05 -15.61
N ILE A 272 -9.34 -13.80 -14.98
CA ILE A 272 -7.93 -13.38 -14.85
C ILE A 272 -6.91 -14.38 -15.44
N LEU A 273 -7.28 -15.66 -15.63
CA LEU A 273 -6.37 -16.72 -16.09
C LEU A 273 -5.53 -16.33 -17.32
N ASN A 274 -6.12 -15.57 -18.26
CA ASN A 274 -5.48 -15.21 -19.52
C ASN A 274 -4.54 -13.99 -19.43
N HIS A 275 -4.61 -13.19 -18.36
CA HIS A 275 -3.89 -11.92 -18.29
C HIS A 275 -2.58 -11.98 -17.50
N CYS A 276 -2.41 -12.98 -16.63
CA CYS A 276 -1.20 -13.17 -15.82
C CYS A 276 -0.83 -14.66 -15.68
N PRO A 277 -0.49 -15.35 -16.80
CA PRO A 277 -0.31 -16.80 -16.84
C PRO A 277 0.78 -17.33 -15.88
N HIS A 278 1.89 -16.60 -15.71
CA HIS A 278 2.98 -17.01 -14.81
C HIS A 278 2.56 -16.98 -13.35
N LYS A 279 2.06 -15.83 -12.85
CA LYS A 279 1.57 -15.69 -11.47
C LYS A 279 0.43 -16.66 -11.17
N MET A 280 -0.46 -16.90 -12.14
CA MET A 280 -1.51 -17.92 -12.01
C MET A 280 -0.92 -19.31 -11.79
N SER A 281 0.07 -19.71 -12.61
CA SER A 281 0.61 -21.07 -12.51
C SER A 281 1.54 -21.29 -11.33
N GLU A 282 2.37 -20.30 -10.97
CA GLU A 282 3.37 -20.45 -9.91
C GLU A 282 2.76 -20.34 -8.52
N TYR A 283 1.75 -19.48 -8.38
CA TYR A 283 1.18 -19.14 -7.07
C TYR A 283 -0.24 -19.67 -6.89
N PHE A 284 -1.16 -19.31 -7.79
CA PHE A 284 -2.58 -19.59 -7.57
C PHE A 284 -2.95 -21.04 -7.83
N LYS A 285 -2.38 -21.73 -8.82
CA LYS A 285 -2.67 -23.16 -9.06
C LYS A 285 -2.36 -24.01 -7.81
N PRO A 286 -1.16 -23.94 -7.19
CA PRO A 286 -0.90 -24.64 -5.92
C PRO A 286 -1.85 -24.23 -4.79
N LYS A 287 -2.13 -22.93 -4.65
CA LYS A 287 -3.05 -22.40 -3.61
C LYS A 287 -4.48 -22.94 -3.79
N ILE A 288 -5.02 -22.89 -5.01
CA ILE A 288 -6.35 -23.38 -5.36
C ILE A 288 -6.43 -24.90 -5.20
N LEU A 289 -5.38 -25.64 -5.54
CA LEU A 289 -5.30 -27.09 -5.32
C LEU A 289 -5.46 -27.42 -3.83
N ALA A 290 -4.70 -26.74 -2.96
CA ALA A 290 -4.80 -26.88 -1.52
C ALA A 290 -6.21 -26.51 -1.00
N ILE A 291 -6.81 -25.43 -1.51
CA ILE A 291 -8.17 -25.04 -1.14
C ILE A 291 -9.19 -26.11 -1.53
N ASN A 292 -9.06 -26.73 -2.72
CA ASN A 292 -9.96 -27.81 -3.14
C ASN A 292 -9.84 -29.02 -2.21
N TYR A 293 -8.61 -29.39 -1.82
CA TYR A 293 -8.38 -30.47 -0.85
C TYR A 293 -9.03 -30.17 0.51
N HIS A 294 -8.73 -29.00 1.11
CA HIS A 294 -9.23 -28.67 2.44
C HIS A 294 -10.75 -28.48 2.51
N LEU A 295 -11.39 -28.02 1.43
CA LEU A 295 -12.83 -27.82 1.42
C LEU A 295 -13.63 -29.06 1.01
N MET A 296 -13.11 -29.87 0.06
CA MET A 296 -13.89 -30.91 -0.63
C MET A 296 -13.21 -32.29 -0.67
N GLY A 297 -12.04 -32.43 -0.04
CA GLY A 297 -11.29 -33.68 0.04
C GLY A 297 -10.45 -34.03 -1.19
N ILE A 298 -9.74 -35.15 -1.09
CA ILE A 298 -8.71 -35.58 -2.04
C ILE A 298 -9.22 -35.76 -3.47
N ASN A 299 -10.43 -36.32 -3.65
CA ASN A 299 -11.00 -36.57 -4.98
C ASN A 299 -11.19 -35.29 -5.80
N ARG A 300 -11.53 -34.18 -5.12
CA ARG A 300 -11.69 -32.88 -5.80
C ARG A 300 -10.33 -32.28 -6.14
N ALA A 301 -9.34 -32.43 -5.29
CA ALA A 301 -7.97 -32.02 -5.56
C ALA A 301 -7.39 -32.78 -6.77
N ARG A 302 -7.51 -34.11 -6.81
CA ARG A 302 -7.14 -34.96 -7.97
C ARG A 302 -7.82 -34.48 -9.26
N SER A 303 -9.13 -34.23 -9.20
CA SER A 303 -9.88 -33.70 -10.36
C SER A 303 -9.39 -32.33 -10.84
N PHE A 304 -8.97 -31.46 -9.92
CA PHE A 304 -8.39 -30.16 -10.27
C PHE A 304 -6.98 -30.30 -10.84
N TYR A 305 -6.17 -31.18 -10.26
CA TYR A 305 -4.83 -31.51 -10.72
C TYR A 305 -4.84 -32.02 -12.18
N GLU A 306 -5.64 -33.04 -12.47
CA GLU A 306 -5.74 -33.62 -13.82
C GLU A 306 -6.14 -32.61 -14.89
N LYS A 307 -7.03 -31.67 -14.54
CA LYS A 307 -7.45 -30.61 -15.47
C LYS A 307 -6.38 -29.55 -15.73
N ASN A 308 -5.42 -29.37 -14.82
CA ASN A 308 -4.49 -28.25 -14.85
C ASN A 308 -3.01 -28.64 -15.02
N LYS A 309 -2.67 -29.93 -14.92
CA LYS A 309 -1.27 -30.40 -14.98
C LYS A 309 -0.57 -30.13 -16.31
N SER A 310 -1.31 -30.08 -17.41
CA SER A 310 -0.80 -29.79 -18.76
C SER A 310 -1.03 -28.35 -19.23
N VAL A 311 -1.66 -27.50 -18.40
CA VAL A 311 -1.97 -26.12 -18.78
C VAL A 311 -0.72 -25.25 -18.60
N SER A 312 -0.19 -24.71 -19.70
CA SER A 312 0.97 -23.81 -19.68
C SER A 312 0.65 -22.45 -19.01
N PRO A 313 1.61 -21.78 -18.35
CA PRO A 313 2.95 -22.23 -17.99
C PRO A 313 2.92 -23.43 -17.05
N ILE A 314 3.84 -24.37 -17.20
CA ILE A 314 3.93 -25.56 -16.34
C ILE A 314 4.85 -25.20 -15.17
N CYS A 315 4.43 -25.48 -13.94
CA CYS A 315 5.17 -25.10 -12.74
C CYS A 315 5.42 -26.31 -11.83
N LYS A 316 6.69 -26.51 -11.44
CA LYS A 316 7.14 -27.57 -10.53
C LYS A 316 6.37 -27.58 -9.20
N ASN A 317 6.13 -26.39 -8.62
CA ASN A 317 5.46 -26.25 -7.32
C ASN A 317 4.03 -26.82 -7.32
N PHE A 318 3.35 -26.85 -8.47
CA PHE A 318 2.02 -27.43 -8.59
C PHE A 318 2.02 -28.94 -8.35
N PHE A 319 2.97 -29.64 -8.97
CA PHE A 319 3.15 -31.09 -8.80
C PHE A 319 3.62 -31.43 -7.39
N LEU A 320 4.60 -30.68 -6.85
CA LEU A 320 5.06 -30.87 -5.48
C LEU A 320 3.94 -30.69 -4.46
N LYS A 321 3.04 -29.71 -4.68
CA LYS A 321 1.88 -29.50 -3.82
C LYS A 321 0.87 -30.65 -3.89
N MET A 322 0.70 -31.26 -5.06
CA MET A 322 -0.14 -32.45 -5.21
C MET A 322 0.46 -33.65 -4.46
N ILE A 323 1.77 -33.88 -4.57
CA ILE A 323 2.48 -34.92 -3.82
C ILE A 323 2.33 -34.73 -2.30
N GLU A 324 2.46 -33.49 -1.82
CA GLU A 324 2.25 -33.15 -0.40
C GLU A 324 0.84 -33.52 0.06
N ILE A 325 -0.19 -33.19 -0.74
CA ILE A 325 -1.59 -33.48 -0.45
C ILE A 325 -1.86 -35.00 -0.45
N GLU A 326 -1.33 -35.75 -1.42
CA GLU A 326 -1.47 -37.21 -1.49
C GLU A 326 -0.85 -37.88 -0.26
N LYS A 327 0.37 -37.47 0.12
CA LYS A 327 1.04 -37.95 1.35
C LYS A 327 0.21 -37.67 2.60
N HIS A 328 -0.34 -36.47 2.72
CA HIS A 328 -1.19 -36.11 3.86
C HIS A 328 -2.47 -36.96 3.90
N SER A 329 -3.12 -37.17 2.75
CA SER A 329 -4.33 -37.98 2.66
C SER A 329 -4.10 -39.44 3.03
N LEU A 330 -2.92 -39.99 2.79
CA LEU A 330 -2.56 -41.36 3.19
C LEU A 330 -2.38 -41.48 4.70
N ASN A 331 -1.79 -40.47 5.34
CA ASN A 331 -1.59 -40.45 6.80
C ASN A 331 -2.91 -40.29 7.59
N GLU A 332 -3.97 -39.78 6.96
CA GLU A 332 -5.29 -39.59 7.60
C GLU A 332 -6.24 -40.80 7.45
N ILE A 333 -5.96 -41.74 6.54
CA ILE A 333 -6.81 -42.90 6.27
C ILE A 333 -6.16 -44.14 6.91
N ASP A 334 -6.69 -44.56 8.05
CA ASP A 334 -6.15 -45.65 8.89
C ASP A 334 -6.37 -47.08 8.33
N ASP A 335 -6.92 -47.29 7.12
CA ASP A 335 -7.06 -48.65 6.55
C ASP A 335 -7.29 -48.72 5.03
N GLN A 336 -6.45 -49.53 4.37
CA GLN A 336 -6.72 -50.40 3.19
C GLN A 336 -7.03 -49.84 1.79
N GLN A 337 -6.88 -48.54 1.52
CA GLN A 337 -6.81 -48.05 0.12
C GLN A 337 -5.62 -47.11 -0.08
N GLN A 338 -4.40 -47.65 0.00
CA GLN A 338 -3.21 -47.02 -0.57
C GLN A 338 -3.39 -46.92 -2.09
N THR A 339 -4.04 -45.87 -2.58
CA THR A 339 -3.86 -45.47 -3.97
C THR A 339 -2.46 -44.91 -4.11
N SER A 340 -1.57 -45.65 -4.77
CA SER A 340 -0.26 -45.15 -5.14
C SER A 340 -0.39 -43.81 -5.88
N TYR A 341 0.42 -42.85 -5.47
CA TYR A 341 0.53 -41.53 -6.10
C TYR A 341 1.74 -41.46 -7.06
N ASP A 342 2.19 -42.63 -7.54
CA ASP A 342 3.22 -42.79 -8.58
C ASP A 342 2.97 -41.87 -9.78
N HIS A 343 1.72 -41.82 -10.25
CA HIS A 343 1.35 -41.01 -11.41
C HIS A 343 1.70 -39.51 -11.26
N VAL A 344 1.68 -38.95 -10.05
CA VAL A 344 2.06 -37.55 -9.80
C VAL A 344 3.57 -37.37 -9.89
N TYR A 345 4.34 -38.36 -9.43
CA TYR A 345 5.80 -38.37 -9.60
C TYR A 345 6.19 -38.60 -11.07
N GLU A 346 5.51 -39.50 -11.77
CA GLU A 346 5.71 -39.73 -13.21
C GLU A 346 5.46 -38.44 -14.01
N ASP A 347 4.37 -37.73 -13.71
CA ASP A 347 4.08 -36.42 -14.31
C ASP A 347 5.19 -35.39 -13.98
N LEU A 348 5.65 -35.31 -12.73
CA LEU A 348 6.71 -34.40 -12.32
C LEU A 348 8.04 -34.70 -13.03
N ILE A 349 8.40 -35.99 -13.14
CA ILE A 349 9.59 -36.47 -13.84
C ILE A 349 9.47 -36.17 -15.34
N TYR A 350 8.29 -36.38 -15.93
CA TYR A 350 8.04 -36.12 -17.35
C TYR A 350 8.35 -34.66 -17.71
N TYR A 351 7.90 -33.71 -16.89
CA TYR A 351 8.09 -32.28 -17.16
C TYR A 351 9.43 -31.71 -16.71
N PHE A 352 10.01 -32.19 -15.60
CA PHE A 352 11.18 -31.54 -14.96
C PHE A 352 12.37 -32.47 -14.68
N GLY A 353 12.20 -33.78 -14.86
CA GLY A 353 13.23 -34.77 -14.49
C GLY A 353 14.48 -34.73 -15.36
N LYS A 354 14.46 -34.09 -16.53
CA LYS A 354 15.66 -33.87 -17.36
C LYS A 354 16.56 -32.78 -16.79
N ASP A 355 15.97 -31.78 -16.14
CA ASP A 355 16.65 -30.57 -15.71
C ASP A 355 16.99 -30.58 -14.21
N ASP A 356 16.34 -31.45 -13.43
CA ASP A 356 16.50 -31.53 -11.99
C ASP A 356 16.62 -32.98 -11.49
N ALA A 357 17.86 -33.41 -11.22
CA ALA A 357 18.17 -34.73 -10.70
C ALA A 357 17.59 -34.99 -9.29
N GLN A 358 17.28 -33.94 -8.52
CA GLN A 358 16.70 -34.09 -7.18
C GLN A 358 15.32 -34.77 -7.23
N ILE A 359 14.57 -34.55 -8.31
CA ILE A 359 13.25 -35.16 -8.52
C ILE A 359 13.38 -36.69 -8.58
N TRP A 360 14.39 -37.21 -9.29
CA TRP A 360 14.65 -38.64 -9.36
C TRP A 360 15.07 -39.22 -8.01
N ILE A 361 15.90 -38.50 -7.26
CA ILE A 361 16.30 -38.92 -5.90
C ILE A 361 15.07 -38.99 -4.99
N ASP A 362 14.17 -38.02 -5.06
CA ASP A 362 12.96 -37.98 -4.25
C ASP A 362 11.98 -39.11 -4.62
N TYR A 363 11.87 -39.45 -5.91
CA TYR A 363 11.08 -40.59 -6.37
C TYR A 363 11.67 -41.93 -5.92
N ILE A 364 12.99 -42.12 -6.04
CA ILE A 364 13.67 -43.34 -5.56
C ILE A 364 13.45 -43.51 -4.06
N LYS A 365 13.58 -42.44 -3.27
CA LYS A 365 13.29 -42.49 -1.83
C LYS A 365 11.86 -42.94 -1.58
N TYR A 366 10.88 -42.35 -2.27
CA TYR A 366 9.48 -42.76 -2.16
C TYR A 366 9.29 -44.25 -2.49
N ALA A 367 9.78 -44.71 -3.63
CA ALA A 367 9.66 -46.10 -4.06
C ALA A 367 10.34 -47.09 -3.09
N MET A 368 11.46 -46.68 -2.46
CA MET A 368 12.12 -47.50 -1.44
C MET A 368 11.35 -47.58 -0.13
N TYR A 369 10.62 -46.52 0.25
CA TYR A 369 9.74 -46.55 1.42
C TYR A 369 8.52 -47.45 1.19
N ASP A 370 7.89 -47.40 0.00
CA ASP A 370 6.75 -48.28 -0.35
C ASP A 370 7.15 -49.77 -0.49
N LEU A 371 8.43 -50.08 -0.72
CA LEU A 371 8.96 -51.46 -0.78
C LEU A 371 9.42 -52.02 0.58
N GLY A 372 9.39 -51.21 1.63
CA GLY A 372 9.90 -51.53 2.98
C GLY A 372 8.83 -51.90 4.01
N ASP A 373 7.55 -51.72 3.67
CA ASP A 373 6.36 -52.24 4.36
C ASP A 373 5.81 -53.47 3.62
#